data_AF-A0A1H2R4N8-F1
#
_entry.id   AF-A0A1H2R4N8-F1
#
_cell.length_a   1.000
_cell.length_b   1.000
_cell.length_c   1.000
_cell.angle_alpha   90.00
_cell.angle_beta   90.00
_cell.angle_gamma   90.00
#
_symmetry.space_group_name_H-M   'P 1'
#
loop_
_entity.id
_entity.type
_entity.pdbx_description
1 polymer ?
#
loop_
_entity_poly.entity_id
_entity_poly.type
_entity_poly.pdbx_seq_one_letter_code
_entity_poly.pdbx_strand_id
1 'polypeptide(L)' 'MKVKKNLKKLIGYQYIDVNSGIVDFNGQVKKELSKDGIHLWPEAYEIIFENMKPYILES' A
#
# COMPACT_ATOMS: atom_id res chain seq x y z
N MET A 1 7.25 8.82 -8.38
CA MET A 1 7.08 8.60 -6.92
C MET A 1 7.68 9.75 -6.07
N LYS A 2 7.40 11.03 -6.37
CA LYS A 2 7.89 12.19 -5.58
C LYS A 2 6.80 12.91 -4.77
N VAL A 3 5.52 12.64 -5.04
CA VAL A 3 4.37 13.36 -4.45
C VAL A 3 4.05 12.88 -3.02
N LYS A 4 4.20 11.58 -2.75
CA LYS A 4 3.71 10.92 -1.52
C LYS A 4 4.42 11.37 -0.22
N LYS A 5 5.74 11.59 -0.26
CA LYS A 5 6.54 11.94 0.94
C LYS A 5 6.24 13.33 1.52
N ASN A 6 5.65 14.23 0.73
CA ASN A 6 5.44 15.62 1.14
C ASN A 6 4.07 15.89 1.82
N LEU A 7 3.17 14.89 1.88
CA LEU A 7 1.83 15.08 2.44
C LEU A 7 1.82 15.28 3.96
N LYS A 8 2.77 14.67 4.68
CA LYS A 8 2.88 14.74 6.16
C LYS A 8 3.04 16.18 6.67
N LYS A 9 3.55 17.10 5.86
CA LYS A 9 3.78 18.51 6.25
C LYS A 9 2.54 19.41 6.15
N LEU A 10 1.48 19.00 5.44
CA LEU A 10 0.38 19.90 5.06
C LEU A 10 -0.91 19.70 5.86
N ILE A 11 -1.13 18.52 6.46
CA ILE A 11 -2.46 18.13 6.96
C ILE A 11 -2.47 17.45 8.33
N GLY A 12 -1.34 17.35 9.06
CA GLY A 12 -1.32 16.75 10.41
C GLY A 12 -1.56 15.23 10.46
N TYR A 13 -1.78 14.59 9.32
CA TYR A 13 -1.93 13.14 9.20
C TYR A 13 -0.67 12.48 8.64
N GLN A 14 -0.42 11.26 9.09
CA GLN A 14 0.65 10.41 8.57
C GLN A 14 0.19 9.66 7.32
N TYR A 15 0.90 9.86 6.22
CA TYR A 15 0.82 8.98 5.06
C TYR A 15 1.55 7.67 5.37
N ILE A 16 0.91 6.53 5.08
CA ILE A 16 1.53 5.20 5.13
C ILE A 16 1.52 4.59 3.73
N ASP A 17 2.62 3.96 3.34
CA ASP A 17 2.70 3.20 2.08
C ASP A 17 2.67 1.70 2.40
N VAL A 18 1.56 1.06 2.04
CA VAL A 18 1.31 -0.37 2.30
C VAL A 18 1.27 -1.19 1.01
N ASN A 19 1.76 -0.62 -0.10
CA ASN A 19 1.74 -1.27 -1.42
C ASN A 19 2.93 -2.22 -1.64
N SER A 20 3.86 -2.34 -0.68
CA SER A 20 5.01 -3.23 -0.79
C SER A 20 4.53 -4.67 -1.05
N GLY A 21 5.06 -5.30 -2.09
CA GLY A 21 4.66 -6.65 -2.50
C GLY A 21 3.38 -6.74 -3.34
N ILE A 22 2.55 -5.69 -3.39
CA ILE A 22 1.32 -5.62 -4.22
C ILE A 22 1.60 -5.15 -5.64
N VAL A 23 2.48 -4.15 -5.77
CA VAL A 23 2.81 -3.54 -7.07
C VAL A 23 4.10 -4.09 -7.66
N ASP A 24 4.19 -4.09 -8.99
CA ASP A 24 5.40 -4.41 -9.74
C ASP A 24 6.37 -3.22 -9.81
N PHE A 25 7.48 -3.40 -10.54
CA PHE A 25 8.52 -2.37 -10.71
C PHE A 25 8.02 -1.13 -11.47
N ASN A 26 6.92 -1.23 -12.21
CA ASN A 26 6.26 -0.12 -12.90
C ASN A 26 5.17 0.55 -12.04
N GLY A 27 4.97 0.08 -10.81
CA GLY A 27 3.92 0.56 -9.92
C GLY A 27 2.52 0.08 -10.28
N GLN A 28 2.40 -0.97 -11.10
CA GLN A 28 1.11 -1.59 -11.45
C GLN A 28 0.79 -2.72 -10.48
N VAL A 29 -0.49 -2.93 -10.18
CA VAL A 29 -0.92 -4.07 -9.36
C VAL A 29 -0.54 -5.37 -10.07
N LYS A 30 0.10 -6.28 -9.33
CA LYS A 30 0.48 -7.60 -9.82
C LYS A 30 -0.76 -8.37 -10.29
N LYS A 31 -0.70 -8.98 -11.47
CA LYS A 31 -1.84 -9.67 -12.10
C LYS A 31 -2.34 -10.83 -11.25
N GLU A 32 -1.44 -11.52 -10.57
CA GLU A 32 -1.75 -12.63 -9.68
C GLU A 32 -2.51 -12.22 -8.41
N LEU A 33 -2.49 -10.94 -8.07
CA LEU A 33 -3.11 -10.38 -6.85
C LEU A 33 -4.41 -9.61 -7.13
N SER A 34 -4.86 -9.57 -8.38
CA SER A 34 -6.07 -8.82 -8.75
C SER A 34 -6.88 -9.51 -9.85
N LYS A 35 -8.20 -9.31 -9.81
CA LYS A 35 -9.13 -9.83 -10.81
C LYS A 35 -9.11 -9.02 -12.11
N ASP A 36 -9.00 -7.69 -12.00
CA ASP A 36 -9.16 -6.73 -13.09
C ASP A 36 -8.11 -5.60 -13.06
N GLY A 37 -7.08 -5.74 -12.22
CA GLY A 37 -6.07 -4.73 -11.96
C GLY A 37 -6.49 -3.66 -10.93
N ILE A 38 -7.73 -3.71 -10.43
CA ILE A 38 -8.29 -2.76 -9.46
C ILE A 38 -8.71 -3.50 -8.18
N HIS A 39 -9.52 -4.55 -8.31
CA HIS A 39 -10.03 -5.34 -7.21
C HIS A 39 -9.06 -6.45 -6.85
N LEU A 40 -8.65 -6.46 -5.59
CA LEU A 40 -7.66 -7.39 -5.05
C LEU A 40 -8.29 -8.73 -4.67
N TRP A 41 -7.51 -9.80 -4.82
CA TRP A 41 -7.82 -11.09 -4.23
C TRP A 41 -7.55 -11.10 -2.72
N PRO A 42 -8.16 -12.02 -1.94
CA PRO A 42 -7.96 -12.10 -0.49
C PRO A 42 -6.49 -12.09 -0.03
N GLU A 43 -5.62 -12.77 -0.77
CA GLU A 43 -4.18 -12.88 -0.52
C GLU A 43 -3.50 -11.51 -0.55
N ALA A 44 -3.97 -10.60 -1.42
CA ALA A 44 -3.44 -9.23 -1.46
C ALA A 44 -3.89 -8.40 -0.25
N TYR A 45 -5.09 -8.63 0.28
CA TYR A 45 -5.53 -7.96 1.51
C TYR A 45 -4.72 -8.40 2.72
N GLU A 46 -4.31 -9.67 2.79
CA GLU A 46 -3.42 -10.17 3.84
C GLU A 46 -2.06 -9.45 3.80
N ILE A 47 -1.46 -9.32 2.61
CA ILE A 47 -0.21 -8.57 2.42
C ILE A 47 -0.36 -7.11 2.85
N ILE A 48 -1.46 -6.45 2.47
CA ILE A 48 -1.74 -5.07 2.92
C ILE A 48 -1.84 -5.00 4.44
N PHE A 49 -2.53 -5.94 5.07
CA PHE A 49 -2.69 -5.97 6.51
C PHE A 49 -1.35 -6.13 7.24
N GLU A 50 -0.50 -7.05 6.79
CA GLU A 50 0.86 -7.20 7.33
C GLU A 50 1.68 -5.90 7.17
N ASN A 51 1.57 -5.23 6.03
CA ASN A 51 2.23 -3.95 5.80
C ASN A 51 1.67 -2.81 6.68
N MET A 52 0.42 -2.91 7.14
CA MET A 52 -0.20 -1.94 8.04
C MET A 52 0.26 -2.10 9.50
N LYS A 53 0.55 -3.33 9.96
CA LYS A 53 0.86 -3.62 11.37
C LYS A 53 1.91 -2.69 12.00
N PRO A 54 3.06 -2.40 11.37
CA PRO A 54 4.07 -1.51 11.96
C PRO A 54 3.58 -0.08 12.22
N TYR A 55 2.50 0.34 11.55
CA TYR A 55 1.94 1.68 11.67
C TYR A 55 0.75 1.76 12.65
N ILE A 56 0.08 0.65 12.93
CA ILE A 56 -1.16 0.60 13.72
C ILE A 56 -1.03 -0.15 15.04
N LEU A 57 -0.05 -1.06 15.16
CA LEU A 57 0.15 -1.89 16.36
C LEU A 57 1.39 -1.49 17.18
N GLU A 58 2.38 -0.85 16.56
CA GLU A 58 3.62 -0.41 17.23
C GLU A 58 3.61 1.09 17.55
N SER A 59 2.44 1.73 17.47
CA SER A 59 2.22 3.18 17.66
C SER A 59 1.93 3.57 19.11
#